data_AF-A0A7Z9Y9T9-F1
#
_entry.id   AF-A0A7Z9Y9T9-F1
#
_cell.length_a   1.000
_cell.length_b   1.000
_cell.length_c   1.000
_cell.angle_alpha   90.00
_cell.angle_beta   90.00
_cell.angle_gamma   90.00
#
_symmetry.space_group_name_H-M   'P 1'
#
loop_
_entity.id
_entity.type
_entity.pdbx_description
1 polymer ?
#
loop_
_entity_poly.entity_id
_entity_poly.type
_entity_poly.pdbx_seq_one_letter_code
_entity_poly.pdbx_strand_id
1 'polypeptide(L)' 'MSDLLQTALRKVEETEVPEVNVAALAYSGGLDSSLCVELLRRKYKAK' A
#
# COMPACT_ATOMS: atom_id res chain seq x y z
N MET A 1 -8.78 16.54 -8.63
CA MET A 1 -8.08 15.74 -7.60
C MET A 1 -7.36 16.74 -6.70
N SER A 2 -7.42 16.64 -5.37
CA SER A 2 -6.72 17.60 -4.50
C SER A 2 -5.20 17.44 -4.60
N ASP A 3 -4.45 18.53 -4.44
CA ASP A 3 -2.98 18.53 -4.45
C ASP A 3 -2.39 17.58 -3.41
N LEU A 4 -3.07 17.47 -2.25
CA LEU A 4 -2.72 16.54 -1.18
C LEU A 4 -2.77 15.08 -1.66
N LEU A 5 -3.84 14.70 -2.36
CA LEU A 5 -4.03 13.34 -2.85
C LEU A 5 -3.02 13.01 -3.95
N GLN A 6 -2.75 13.93 -4.88
CA GLN A 6 -1.72 13.74 -5.89
C GLN A 6 -0.34 13.53 -5.27
N THR A 7 0.00 14.33 -4.26
CA THR A 7 1.28 14.20 -3.54
C THR A 7 1.39 12.86 -2.81
N ALA A 8 0.31 12.40 -2.17
CA ALA A 8 0.28 11.11 -1.51
C ALA A 8 0.45 9.94 -2.49
N LEU A 9 -0.25 9.97 -3.63
CA LEU A 9 -0.15 8.95 -4.67
C LEU A 9 1.27 8.87 -5.25
N ARG A 10 1.86 10.02 -5.58
CA ARG A 10 3.25 10.09 -6.08
C ARG A 10 4.22 9.48 -5.07
N LYS A 11 4.07 9.80 -3.77
CA LYS A 11 4.92 9.22 -2.72
C LYS A 11 4.80 7.70 -2.65
N VAL A 12 3.58 7.15 -2.76
CA VAL A 12 3.38 5.68 -2.78
C VAL A 12 4.06 5.05 -4.01
N GLU A 13 3.96 5.69 -5.18
CA GLU A 13 4.57 5.21 -6.41
C GLU A 13 6.11 5.25 -6.36
N GLU A 14 6.70 6.32 -5.85
CA GLU A 14 8.16 6.54 -5.83
C GLU A 14 8.88 5.83 -4.68
N THR A 15 8.19 5.49 -3.59
CA THR A 15 8.83 4.81 -2.44
C THR A 15 9.31 3.42 -2.84
N GLU A 16 10.61 3.16 -2.76
CA GLU A 16 11.15 1.82 -2.99
C GLU A 16 10.66 0.84 -1.92
N VAL A 17 10.36 -0.39 -2.33
CA VAL A 17 9.89 -1.46 -1.44
C VAL A 17 10.69 -2.73 -1.70
N PRO A 18 11.00 -3.53 -0.68
CA PRO A 18 11.67 -4.81 -0.87
C PRO A 18 10.74 -5.79 -1.58
N GLU A 19 11.32 -6.76 -2.28
CA GLU A 19 10.57 -7.92 -2.76
C GLU A 19 10.15 -8.79 -1.58
N VAL A 20 8.85 -9.11 -1.52
CA VAL A 20 8.28 -9.93 -0.44
C VAL A 20 7.46 -11.06 -1.04
N ASN A 21 7.73 -12.29 -0.59
CA ASN A 21 6.99 -13.48 -1.00
C ASN A 21 5.81 -13.79 -0.06
N VAL A 22 5.95 -13.45 1.23
CA VAL A 22 4.95 -13.71 2.27
C VAL A 22 4.89 -12.48 3.18
N ALA A 23 3.66 -12.05 3.51
CA ALA A 23 3.42 -10.97 4.45
C ALA A 23 2.34 -11.38 5.47
N ALA A 24 2.52 -11.02 6.73
CA ALA A 24 1.49 -11.12 7.76
C ALA A 24 0.86 -9.74 7.96
N LEU A 25 -0.47 -9.68 8.01
CA LEU A 25 -1.23 -8.44 8.19
C LEU A 25 -2.26 -8.61 9.30
N ALA A 26 -2.28 -7.70 10.26
CA ALA A 26 -3.38 -7.58 11.21
C ALA A 26 -4.56 -6.89 10.51
N TYR A 27 -5.62 -7.64 10.23
CA TYR A 27 -6.77 -7.16 9.48
C TYR A 27 -8.02 -7.04 10.36
N SER A 28 -8.54 -5.82 10.50
CA SER A 28 -9.75 -5.53 11.27
C SER A 28 -10.95 -5.10 10.41
N GLY A 29 -10.74 -4.87 9.11
CA GLY A 29 -11.73 -4.30 8.19
C GLY A 29 -11.80 -2.76 8.22
N GLY A 30 -11.03 -2.10 9.10
CA GLY A 30 -10.90 -0.64 9.11
C GLY A 30 -10.14 -0.12 7.87
N LEU A 31 -10.30 1.17 7.59
CA LEU A 31 -9.71 1.85 6.42
C LEU A 31 -8.21 1.55 6.27
N ASP A 32 -7.45 1.68 7.35
CA ASP A 32 -5.99 1.51 7.32
C ASP A 32 -5.62 0.06 6.97
N SER A 33 -6.24 -0.91 7.65
CA SER A 33 -5.97 -2.32 7.40
C SER A 33 -6.39 -2.76 5.99
N SER A 34 -7.47 -2.19 5.46
CA SER A 34 -7.93 -2.43 4.09
C SER A 34 -7.01 -1.79 3.04
N LEU A 35 -6.49 -0.60 3.31
CA LEU A 35 -5.49 0.05 2.45
C LEU A 35 -4.20 -0.78 2.39
N CYS A 36 -3.75 -1.33 3.52
CA CYS A 36 -2.58 -2.21 3.57
C CYS A 36 -2.73 -3.44 2.65
N VAL A 37 -3.94 -4.04 2.56
CA VAL A 37 -4.20 -5.15 1.61
C VAL A 37 -3.95 -4.71 0.17
N GLU A 38 -4.45 -3.54 -0.23
CA GLU A 38 -4.29 -3.05 -1.59
C GLU A 38 -2.84 -2.64 -1.89
N LEU A 39 -2.11 -2.10 -0.90
CA LEU A 39 -0.68 -1.83 -1.03
C LEU A 39 0.12 -3.13 -1.18
N LEU A 40 -0.18 -4.17 -0.40
CA LEU A 40 0.47 -5.47 -0.53
C LEU A 40 0.30 -6.05 -1.94
N ARG A 41 -0.91 -5.95 -2.51
CA ARG A 41 -1.23 -6.45 -3.87
C ARG A 41 -0.59 -5.61 -4.98
N ARG A 42 -0.72 -4.29 -4.90
CA ARG A 42 -0.39 -3.38 -6.02
C ARG A 42 1.04 -2.85 -5.97
N LYS A 43 1.50 -2.45 -4.78
CA LYS A 43 2.82 -1.84 -4.58
C LYS A 43 3.88 -2.88 -4.30
N TYR A 44 3.64 -3.76 -3.33
CA TYR A 44 4.60 -4.81 -2.95
C TYR A 44 4.50 -6.04 -3.86
N LYS A 45 3.40 -6.21 -4.60
CA LYS A 45 3.14 -7.37 -5.48
C LYS A 45 3.32 -8.71 -4.76
N ALA A 46 3.00 -8.74 -3.47
CA ALA A 46 2.98 -9.96 -2.67
C ALA A 46 1.95 -10.93 -3.27
N LYS A 47 2.35 -12.18 -3.48
CA LYS A 47 1.54 -13.23 -4.09
C LYS A 47 0.71 -14.00 -3.07
#